data_AF-A0A174NSI0-F1
#
_entry.id   AF-A0A174NSI0-F1
#
_cell.length_a   1.000
_cell.length_b   1.000
_cell.length_c   1.000
_cell.angle_alpha   90.00
_cell.angle_beta   90.00
_cell.angle_gamma   90.00
#
_symmetry.space_group_name_H-M   'P 1'
#
loop_
_entity.id
_entity.type
_entity.pdbx_description
1 polymer ?
#
loop_
_entity_poly.entity_id
_entity_poly.type
_entity_poly.pdbx_seq_one_letter_code
_entity_poly.pdbx_strand_id
1 'polypeptide(L)'
;MKYKLTEKGKEKISEFLKECQRKREFLLKVGKDTANTTKLPIEEDILKDIDSEDHFEEDVWYTSDRYYSNEWQITDHYTSVIILKDGEHFDSIPFVGEDPECKRMANVLFNMSLDMDFDTSADSYKKELNSLEEQIQGVKDSSLYYVLMDIVENNYSGMENSKVDYEGNIVK
;
A
#
# COMPACT_ATOMS: atom_id res chain seq x y z
N MET A 1 4.34 5.63 -6.88
CA MET A 1 3.09 5.77 -6.09
C MET A 1 2.85 4.45 -5.36
N LYS A 2 1.93 4.36 -4.42
CA LYS A 2 1.58 3.07 -3.80
C LYS A 2 0.16 2.71 -4.22
N TYR A 3 -0.10 1.44 -4.50
CA TYR A 3 -1.41 0.96 -4.92
C TYR A 3 -1.89 -0.18 -4.03
N LYS A 4 -3.21 -0.34 -3.98
CA LYS A 4 -3.87 -1.52 -3.39
C LYS A 4 -4.80 -2.14 -4.41
N LEU A 5 -4.88 -3.47 -4.40
CA LEU A 5 -5.85 -4.20 -5.22
C LEU A 5 -7.25 -4.07 -4.63
N THR A 6 -8.23 -3.84 -5.51
CA THR A 6 -9.64 -4.00 -5.18
C THR A 6 -9.99 -5.50 -5.15
N GLU A 7 -11.15 -5.88 -4.63
CA GLU A 7 -11.60 -7.27 -4.69
C GLU A 7 -11.72 -7.78 -6.14
N LYS A 8 -12.22 -6.93 -7.05
CA LYS A 8 -12.23 -7.24 -8.50
C LYS A 8 -10.82 -7.43 -9.06
N GLY A 9 -9.86 -6.62 -8.62
CA GLY A 9 -8.46 -6.76 -9.01
C GLY A 9 -7.87 -8.10 -8.57
N LYS A 10 -8.10 -8.47 -7.31
CA LYS A 10 -7.66 -9.77 -6.76
C LYS A 10 -8.28 -10.94 -7.51
N GLU A 11 -9.58 -10.89 -7.79
CA GLU A 11 -10.26 -11.92 -8.58
C GLU A 11 -9.63 -12.06 -9.97
N LYS A 12 -9.43 -10.95 -10.67
CA LYS A 12 -8.84 -10.95 -12.02
C LYS A 12 -7.40 -11.44 -12.03
N ILE A 13 -6.58 -11.04 -11.05
CA ILE A 13 -5.21 -11.55 -10.91
C ILE A 13 -5.24 -13.05 -10.61
N SER A 14 -6.10 -13.52 -9.72
CA SER A 14 -6.25 -14.94 -9.40
C SER A 14 -6.62 -15.77 -10.62
N GLU A 15 -7.56 -15.29 -11.45
CA GLU A 15 -7.91 -15.93 -12.73
C GLU A 15 -6.73 -15.97 -13.71
N PHE A 16 -6.03 -14.84 -13.86
CA PHE A 16 -4.85 -14.74 -14.71
C PHE A 16 -3.74 -15.73 -14.28
N LEU A 17 -3.44 -15.82 -12.99
CA LEU A 17 -2.41 -16.72 -12.46
C LEU A 17 -2.77 -18.19 -12.69
N LYS A 18 -4.05 -18.57 -12.49
CA LYS A 18 -4.54 -19.91 -12.83
C LYS A 18 -4.40 -20.21 -14.32
N GLU A 19 -4.68 -19.24 -15.18
CA GLU A 19 -4.51 -19.41 -16.62
C GLU A 19 -3.03 -19.58 -17.01
N CYS A 20 -2.14 -18.78 -16.41
CA CYS A 20 -0.69 -18.89 -16.60
C CYS A 20 -0.19 -20.28 -16.20
N GLN A 21 -0.63 -20.79 -15.06
CA GLN A 21 -0.30 -22.15 -14.61
C GLN A 21 -0.80 -23.20 -15.59
N ARG A 22 -2.07 -23.13 -16.00
CA ARG A 22 -2.67 -24.08 -16.96
C ARG A 22 -1.94 -24.07 -18.31
N LYS A 23 -1.57 -22.89 -18.82
CA LYS A 23 -0.82 -22.72 -20.07
C LYS A 23 0.58 -23.32 -19.93
N ARG A 24 1.32 -23.03 -18.85
CA ARG A 24 2.64 -23.61 -18.56
C ARG A 24 2.57 -25.14 -18.53
N GLU A 25 1.66 -25.71 -17.75
CA GLU A 25 1.49 -27.17 -17.63
C GLU A 25 1.20 -27.81 -19.00
N PHE A 26 0.35 -27.19 -19.81
CA PHE A 26 0.07 -27.66 -21.16
C PHE A 26 1.33 -27.65 -22.04
N LEU A 27 2.06 -26.53 -22.09
CA LEU A 27 3.26 -26.36 -22.93
C LEU A 27 4.36 -27.37 -22.57
N LEU A 28 4.60 -27.58 -21.27
CA LEU A 28 5.57 -28.55 -20.77
C LEU A 28 5.13 -29.98 -21.12
N LYS A 29 3.84 -30.32 -20.93
CA LYS A 29 3.31 -31.65 -21.22
C LYS A 29 3.43 -32.04 -22.69
N VAL A 30 3.22 -31.09 -23.61
CA VAL A 30 3.38 -31.34 -25.06
C VAL A 30 4.83 -31.24 -25.53
N GLY A 31 5.79 -30.94 -24.63
CA GLY A 31 7.20 -30.79 -24.97
C GLY A 31 7.49 -29.61 -25.89
N LYS A 32 6.65 -28.57 -25.88
CA LYS A 32 6.81 -27.39 -26.73
C LYS A 32 7.82 -26.39 -26.20
N ASP A 33 8.03 -26.36 -24.89
CA ASP A 33 8.96 -25.45 -24.24
C ASP A 33 9.47 -26.02 -22.92
N THR A 34 10.40 -25.30 -22.28
CA THR A 34 10.92 -25.57 -20.94
C THR A 34 10.60 -24.41 -19.99
N ALA A 35 10.72 -24.65 -18.69
CA ALA A 35 10.61 -23.62 -17.65
C ALA A 35 11.80 -23.72 -16.69
N ASN A 36 12.99 -23.90 -17.25
CA ASN A 36 14.21 -24.15 -16.48
C ASN A 36 14.67 -22.90 -15.71
N THR A 37 14.36 -21.72 -16.26
CA THR A 37 14.77 -20.43 -15.68
C THR A 37 13.58 -19.56 -15.28
N THR A 38 12.37 -19.89 -15.75
CA THR A 38 11.19 -19.06 -15.52
C THR A 38 10.44 -19.39 -14.23
N LYS A 39 10.33 -18.39 -13.36
CA LYS A 39 9.40 -18.40 -12.22
C LYS A 39 8.05 -17.78 -12.64
N LEU A 40 6.92 -18.40 -12.27
CA LEU A 40 5.61 -17.76 -12.47
C LEU A 40 5.48 -16.53 -11.55
N PRO A 41 4.78 -15.48 -12.00
CA PRO A 41 4.40 -14.39 -11.11
C PRO A 41 3.51 -14.90 -9.97
N ILE A 42 3.58 -14.18 -8.86
CA ILE A 42 2.58 -14.21 -7.79
C ILE A 42 1.90 -12.84 -7.70
N GLU A 43 0.82 -12.75 -6.92
CA GLU A 43 0.07 -11.50 -6.76
C GLU A 43 0.97 -10.35 -6.29
N GLU A 44 1.89 -10.61 -5.35
CA GLU A 44 2.82 -9.62 -4.83
C GLU A 44 3.82 -9.12 -5.88
N ASP A 45 4.21 -9.96 -6.83
CA ASP A 45 5.12 -9.55 -7.92
C ASP A 45 4.38 -8.58 -8.86
N ILE A 46 3.11 -8.86 -9.18
CA ILE A 46 2.26 -7.99 -9.99
C ILE A 46 2.00 -6.66 -9.28
N LEU A 47 1.68 -6.68 -7.98
CA LEU A 47 1.43 -5.46 -7.22
C LEU A 47 2.68 -4.58 -7.11
N LYS A 48 3.86 -5.17 -6.93
CA LYS A 48 5.14 -4.43 -6.94
C LYS A 48 5.43 -3.79 -8.29
N ASP A 49 5.06 -4.46 -9.38
CA ASP A 49 5.23 -3.93 -10.73
C ASP A 49 4.25 -2.77 -10.99
N ILE A 50 3.00 -2.87 -10.53
CA ILE A 50 2.06 -1.73 -10.53
C ILE A 50 2.64 -0.56 -9.72
N ASP A 51 3.22 -0.81 -8.54
CA ASP A 51 3.85 0.24 -7.72
C ASP A 51 5.07 0.92 -8.39
N SER A 52 5.72 0.27 -9.37
CA SER A 52 6.83 0.87 -10.12
C SER A 52 6.39 1.99 -11.06
N GLU A 53 5.12 1.97 -11.46
CA GLU A 53 4.52 2.83 -12.48
C GLU A 53 5.06 2.67 -13.92
N ASP A 54 5.96 1.72 -14.18
CA ASP A 54 6.66 1.60 -15.46
C ASP A 54 5.75 1.12 -16.62
N HIS A 55 4.65 0.41 -16.30
CA HIS A 55 3.79 -0.28 -17.28
C HIS A 55 2.38 0.32 -17.36
N PHE A 56 2.25 1.62 -17.13
CA PHE A 56 0.99 2.33 -17.28
C PHE A 56 0.82 2.92 -18.68
N GLU A 57 -0.40 2.79 -19.19
CA GLU A 57 -0.86 3.42 -20.42
C GLU A 57 -2.02 4.36 -20.09
N GLU A 58 -1.95 5.61 -20.56
CA GLU A 58 -2.97 6.64 -20.39
C GLU A 58 -3.70 6.91 -21.72
N ASP A 59 -4.96 7.34 -21.63
CA ASP A 59 -5.81 7.71 -22.78
C ASP A 59 -5.96 6.58 -23.82
N VAL A 60 -5.81 5.34 -23.39
CA VAL A 60 -6.03 4.16 -24.23
C VAL A 60 -7.49 4.17 -24.67
N TRP A 61 -7.71 4.26 -25.99
CA TRP A 61 -9.04 4.36 -26.62
C TRP A 61 -9.82 5.66 -26.39
N TYR A 62 -9.15 6.78 -26.06
CA TYR A 62 -9.77 8.11 -25.87
C TYR A 62 -10.77 8.19 -24.72
N THR A 63 -10.65 7.32 -23.71
CA THR A 63 -11.58 7.29 -22.58
C THR A 63 -11.09 8.03 -21.33
N SER A 64 -9.92 8.70 -21.37
CA SER A 64 -9.27 9.30 -20.20
C SER A 64 -9.07 8.34 -19.03
N ASP A 65 -9.08 7.04 -19.33
CA ASP A 65 -8.79 5.98 -18.38
C ASP A 65 -7.29 5.68 -18.34
N ARG A 66 -6.82 5.23 -17.18
CA ARG A 66 -5.46 4.75 -16.97
C ARG A 66 -5.48 3.22 -16.77
N TYR A 67 -4.60 2.52 -17.46
CA TYR A 67 -4.49 1.06 -17.40
C TYR A 67 -3.06 0.65 -17.07
N TYR A 68 -2.91 -0.38 -16.25
CA TYR A 68 -1.68 -1.16 -16.13
C TYR A 68 -1.74 -2.32 -17.13
N SER A 69 -0.68 -2.50 -17.92
CA SER A 69 -0.57 -3.54 -18.93
C SER A 69 0.85 -4.08 -18.97
N ASN A 70 1.03 -5.35 -18.59
CA ASN A 70 2.35 -5.97 -18.62
C ASN A 70 2.28 -7.44 -19.07
N GLU A 71 3.37 -7.90 -19.68
CA GLU A 71 3.57 -9.29 -20.08
C GLU A 71 4.43 -10.04 -19.06
N TRP A 72 3.90 -11.16 -18.57
CA TRP A 72 4.61 -12.02 -17.62
C TRP A 72 5.06 -13.31 -18.28
N GLN A 73 6.31 -13.68 -18.06
CA GLN A 73 6.85 -14.94 -18.57
C GLN A 73 6.15 -16.15 -17.94
N ILE A 74 5.56 -16.98 -18.78
CA ILE A 74 4.93 -18.25 -18.37
C ILE A 74 5.84 -19.44 -18.64
N THR A 75 6.81 -19.37 -19.54
CA THR A 75 7.87 -20.38 -19.76
C THR A 75 9.13 -19.67 -20.27
N ASP A 76 10.19 -20.41 -20.62
CA ASP A 76 11.45 -19.80 -21.06
C ASP A 76 11.26 -18.97 -22.36
N HIS A 77 10.22 -19.25 -23.17
CA HIS A 77 9.95 -18.54 -24.43
C HIS A 77 8.50 -18.01 -24.60
N TYR A 78 7.57 -18.25 -23.67
CA TYR A 78 6.20 -17.75 -23.78
C TYR A 78 5.84 -16.78 -22.65
N THR A 79 5.04 -15.77 -22.98
CA THR A 79 4.47 -14.79 -22.05
C THR A 79 2.95 -14.85 -22.02
N SER A 80 2.35 -14.25 -21.01
CA SER A 80 0.91 -13.98 -20.93
C SER A 80 0.70 -12.56 -20.42
N VAL A 81 -0.29 -11.87 -20.99
CA VAL A 81 -0.53 -10.45 -20.71
C VAL A 81 -1.67 -10.30 -19.71
N ILE A 82 -1.53 -9.37 -18.77
CA ILE A 82 -2.60 -8.93 -17.89
C ILE A 82 -2.86 -7.44 -18.11
N ILE A 83 -4.14 -7.07 -18.15
CA ILE A 83 -4.58 -5.67 -18.25
C ILE A 83 -5.50 -5.38 -17.07
N LEU A 84 -5.12 -4.38 -16.28
CA LEU A 84 -5.83 -3.91 -15.11
C LEU A 84 -6.16 -2.43 -15.28
N LYS A 85 -7.37 -2.03 -14.90
CA LYS A 85 -7.86 -0.64 -14.99
C LYS A 85 -7.73 0.06 -13.63
N ASP A 86 -7.13 1.25 -13.62
CA ASP A 86 -7.07 2.14 -12.45
C ASP A 86 -8.49 2.59 -12.04
N GLY A 87 -8.76 2.61 -10.73
CA GLY A 87 -10.08 2.89 -10.17
C GLY A 87 -11.09 1.74 -10.25
N GLU A 88 -10.75 0.62 -10.89
CA GLU A 88 -11.60 -0.59 -10.92
C GLU A 88 -10.89 -1.80 -10.31
N HIS A 89 -9.66 -2.07 -10.73
CA HIS A 89 -8.90 -3.25 -10.31
C HIS A 89 -7.87 -2.91 -9.23
N PHE A 90 -7.39 -1.68 -9.22
CA PHE A 90 -6.51 -1.17 -8.17
C PHE A 90 -6.78 0.30 -7.99
N ASP A 91 -6.52 0.78 -6.78
CA ASP A 91 -6.64 2.18 -6.42
C ASP A 91 -5.30 2.68 -5.91
N SER A 92 -4.96 3.91 -6.26
CA SER A 92 -3.85 4.57 -5.61
C SER A 92 -4.12 4.70 -4.12
N ILE A 93 -3.15 4.28 -3.33
CA ILE A 93 -3.04 4.67 -1.94
C ILE A 93 -2.52 6.10 -1.98
N PRO A 94 -3.22 7.08 -1.42
CA PRO A 94 -2.67 8.42 -1.28
C PRO A 94 -1.29 8.28 -0.64
N PHE A 95 -0.28 8.87 -1.27
CA PHE A 95 1.10 8.83 -0.80
C PHE A 95 1.17 9.52 0.57
N VAL A 96 0.95 8.76 1.63
CA VAL A 96 1.31 9.16 2.99
C VAL A 96 2.78 8.80 3.11
N GLY A 97 3.65 9.68 2.63
CA GLY A 97 5.00 9.69 3.17
C GLY A 97 4.85 9.79 4.68
N GLU A 98 5.51 8.92 5.44
CA GLU A 98 5.52 9.00 6.90
C GLU A 98 5.90 10.43 7.28
N ASP A 99 4.91 11.25 7.59
CA ASP A 99 5.13 12.57 8.14
C ASP A 99 5.23 12.34 9.65
N PRO A 100 6.44 12.48 10.22
CA PRO A 100 6.64 12.24 11.65
C PRO A 100 5.72 13.10 12.51
N GLU A 101 5.29 14.27 12.02
CA GLU A 101 4.32 15.12 12.73
C GLU A 101 2.91 14.54 12.69
N CYS A 102 2.43 14.04 11.54
CA CYS A 102 1.11 13.41 11.45
C CYS A 102 1.05 12.13 12.28
N LYS A 103 2.12 11.34 12.29
CA LYS A 103 2.28 10.14 13.12
C LYS A 103 2.32 10.48 14.62
N ARG A 104 3.08 11.50 15.01
CA ARG A 104 3.10 12.01 16.39
C ARG A 104 1.72 12.50 16.82
N MET A 105 1.06 13.27 15.97
CA MET A 105 -0.28 13.81 16.23
C MET A 105 -1.32 12.70 16.38
N ALA A 106 -1.29 11.70 15.50
CA ALA A 106 -2.15 10.52 15.59
C ALA A 106 -1.94 9.77 16.91
N ASN A 107 -0.69 9.51 17.29
CA ASN A 107 -0.36 8.85 18.56
C ASN A 107 -0.89 9.62 19.78
N VAL A 108 -0.65 10.93 19.83
CA VAL A 108 -1.08 11.77 20.96
C VAL A 108 -2.61 11.80 21.04
N LEU A 109 -3.29 12.10 19.93
CA LEU A 109 -4.75 12.19 19.91
C LEU A 109 -5.43 10.85 20.20
N PHE A 110 -4.85 9.75 19.71
CA PHE A 110 -5.36 8.40 19.95
C PHE A 110 -5.25 8.02 21.43
N ASN A 111 -4.09 8.26 22.04
CA ASN A 111 -3.87 8.00 23.46
C ASN A 111 -4.77 8.88 24.36
N MET A 112 -4.96 10.15 23.99
CA MET A 112 -5.94 11.03 24.65
C MET A 112 -7.37 10.49 24.54
N SER A 113 -7.75 9.91 23.40
CA SER A 113 -9.11 9.38 23.20
C SER A 113 -9.40 8.14 24.07
N LEU A 114 -8.35 7.42 24.45
CA LEU A 114 -8.45 6.21 25.25
C LEU A 114 -8.21 6.45 26.75
N ASP A 115 -7.95 7.69 27.16
CA ASP A 115 -7.56 8.04 28.54
C ASP A 115 -6.38 7.17 29.04
N MET A 116 -5.46 6.83 28.13
CA MET A 116 -4.28 6.01 28.40
C MET A 116 -3.04 6.89 28.48
N ASP A 117 -2.09 6.48 29.32
CA ASP A 117 -0.75 7.06 29.30
C ASP A 117 -0.10 6.81 27.93
N PHE A 118 0.69 7.78 27.45
CA PHE A 118 1.24 7.81 26.08
C PHE A 118 2.15 6.62 25.70
N ASP A 119 2.43 5.73 26.65
CA ASP A 119 3.33 4.55 26.56
C ASP A 119 2.57 3.23 26.25
N THR A 120 1.27 3.30 25.92
CA THR A 120 0.41 2.11 25.74
C THR A 120 -0.09 1.90 24.31
N SER A 121 0.76 2.08 23.29
CA SER A 121 0.41 1.62 21.93
C SER A 121 0.62 0.11 21.82
N ALA A 122 -0.24 -0.67 22.47
CA ALA A 122 -0.30 -2.10 22.24
C ALA A 122 -0.65 -2.36 20.77
N ASP A 123 0.03 -3.34 20.14
CA ASP A 123 -0.18 -3.78 18.74
C ASP A 123 -1.65 -4.02 18.37
N SER A 124 -2.54 -4.15 19.36
CA SER A 124 -3.99 -4.27 19.21
C SER A 124 -4.67 -3.11 18.48
N TYR A 125 -4.08 -1.91 18.44
CA TYR A 125 -4.71 -0.71 17.88
C TYR A 125 -4.03 -0.15 16.62
N LYS A 126 -3.09 -0.91 16.04
CA LYS A 126 -2.29 -0.45 14.90
C LYS A 126 -3.13 -0.06 13.68
N LYS A 127 -4.27 -0.72 13.46
CA LYS A 127 -5.15 -0.45 12.33
C LYS A 127 -5.89 0.88 12.51
N GLU A 128 -6.41 1.13 13.70
CA GLU A 128 -7.10 2.35 14.08
C GLU A 128 -6.14 3.54 14.08
N LEU A 129 -4.93 3.35 14.59
CA LEU A 129 -3.88 4.36 14.61
C LEU A 129 -3.45 4.76 13.19
N ASN A 130 -3.19 3.79 12.31
CA ASN A 130 -2.87 4.05 10.90
C ASN A 130 -4.02 4.77 10.19
N SER A 131 -5.27 4.40 10.48
CA SER A 131 -6.44 5.06 9.89
C SER A 131 -6.60 6.51 10.38
N LEU A 132 -6.20 6.81 11.61
CA LEU A 132 -6.19 8.17 12.14
C LEU A 132 -5.05 9.00 11.53
N GLU A 133 -3.86 8.41 11.37
CA GLU A 133 -2.72 9.03 10.68
C GLU A 133 -3.09 9.44 9.24
N GLU A 134 -3.74 8.54 8.49
CA GLU A 134 -4.24 8.84 7.13
C GLU A 134 -5.22 10.02 7.11
N GLN A 135 -6.13 10.10 8.09
CA GLN A 135 -7.10 11.19 8.20
C GLN A 135 -6.43 12.53 8.53
N ILE A 136 -5.46 12.53 9.44
CA ILE A 136 -4.69 13.71 9.81
C ILE A 136 -3.89 14.22 8.61
N GLN A 137 -3.24 13.31 7.87
CA GLN A 137 -2.53 13.65 6.64
C GLN A 137 -3.46 14.29 5.62
N GLY A 138 -4.67 13.74 5.45
CA GLY A 138 -5.67 14.27 4.52
C GLY A 138 -6.12 15.70 4.82
N VAL A 139 -5.93 16.18 6.06
CA VAL A 139 -6.32 17.55 6.45
C VAL A 139 -5.12 18.50 6.60
N LYS A 140 -3.90 18.08 6.24
CA LYS A 140 -2.64 18.80 6.53
C LYS A 140 -2.61 20.26 6.09
N ASP A 141 -3.20 20.60 4.95
CA ASP A 141 -3.21 21.98 4.42
C ASP A 141 -4.44 22.80 4.87
N SER A 142 -5.21 22.29 5.82
CA SER A 142 -6.44 22.93 6.30
C SER A 142 -6.24 23.61 7.65
N SER A 143 -7.14 24.56 7.98
CA SER A 143 -7.19 25.16 9.31
C SER A 143 -7.40 24.13 10.43
N LEU A 144 -8.01 22.97 10.12
CA LEU A 144 -8.22 21.90 11.08
C LEU A 144 -6.89 21.29 11.54
N TYR A 145 -5.91 21.14 10.64
CA TYR A 145 -4.59 20.61 11.01
C TYR A 145 -3.91 21.48 12.06
N TYR A 146 -3.96 22.80 11.89
CA TYR A 146 -3.38 23.73 12.87
C TYR A 146 -4.08 23.70 14.22
N VAL A 147 -5.40 23.50 14.24
CA VAL A 147 -6.15 23.30 15.51
C VAL A 147 -5.73 22.01 16.19
N LEU A 148 -5.59 20.91 15.44
CA LEU A 148 -5.14 19.64 15.99
C LEU A 148 -3.71 19.74 16.54
N MET A 149 -2.81 20.43 15.83
CA MET A 149 -1.44 20.67 16.30
C MET A 149 -1.42 21.48 17.59
N ASP A 150 -2.23 22.54 17.69
CA ASP A 150 -2.34 23.35 18.92
C ASP A 150 -2.85 22.51 20.11
N ILE A 151 -3.83 21.63 19.89
CA ILE A 151 -4.30 20.68 20.92
C ILE A 151 -3.16 19.76 21.34
N VAL A 152 -2.41 19.19 20.40
CA VAL A 152 -1.29 18.29 20.69
C VAL A 152 -0.20 19.00 21.50
N GLU A 153 0.24 20.19 21.08
CA GLU A 153 1.32 20.92 21.75
C GLU A 153 0.92 21.41 23.16
N ASN A 154 -0.33 21.83 23.35
CA ASN A 154 -0.85 22.25 24.66
C ASN A 154 -1.00 21.08 25.65
N ASN A 155 -1.25 19.86 25.15
CA ASN A 155 -1.33 18.67 26.00
C ASN A 155 0.03 18.00 26.20
N TYR A 156 1.00 18.22 25.31
CA TYR A 156 2.36 17.66 25.41
C TYR A 156 3.28 18.47 26.37
N SER A 157 3.07 19.77 26.51
CA SER A 157 3.95 20.67 27.29
C SER A 157 3.80 20.61 28.82
N GLY A 158 2.88 19.78 29.34
CA GLY A 158 2.56 19.67 30.77
C GLY A 158 3.20 18.50 31.54
N MET A 159 3.95 17.61 30.90
CA MET A 159 4.54 16.43 31.55
C MET A 159 6.07 16.39 31.35
N GLU A 160 6.82 16.20 32.43
CA GLU A 160 8.28 16.10 32.42
C GLU A 160 8.78 15.09 31.36
N ASN A 161 9.51 15.62 30.38
CA ASN A 161 10.14 14.88 29.29
C ASN A 161 11.08 13.78 29.81
N SER A 162 10.66 12.53 29.74
CA SER A 162 11.63 11.43 29.61
C SER A 162 11.95 11.29 28.12
N LYS A 163 13.23 11.42 27.73
CA LYS A 163 13.64 11.35 26.31
C LYS A 163 13.26 9.97 25.76
N VAL A 164 13.01 9.85 24.45
CA VAL A 164 12.76 8.56 23.77
C VAL A 164 13.69 8.42 22.55
N ASP A 165 14.18 7.22 22.25
CA ASP A 165 15.10 6.94 21.15
C ASP A 165 14.40 6.76 19.79
N TYR A 166 15.19 6.47 18.75
CA TYR A 166 14.76 6.38 17.34
C TYR A 166 13.78 5.22 17.06
N GLU A 167 13.55 4.33 18.04
CA GLU A 167 12.55 3.25 18.01
C GLU A 167 11.33 3.55 18.90
N GLY A 168 11.34 4.69 19.62
CA GLY A 168 10.26 5.11 20.51
C GLY A 168 10.43 4.68 21.97
N ASN A 169 11.60 4.19 22.40
CA ASN A 169 11.82 3.73 23.79
C ASN A 169 12.32 4.85 24.70
N ILE A 170 11.86 4.90 25.96
CA ILE A 170 12.26 5.96 26.91
C ILE A 170 13.74 5.83 27.33
N VAL A 171 14.56 6.81 26.93
CA VAL A 171 15.95 7.04 27.31
C VAL A 171 16.03 7.99 28.53
N LYS A 172 16.72 7.56 29.59
CA LYS A 172 17.10 8.42 30.73
C LYS A 172 18.25 9.34 30.39
#